data_AF-A0A7C9D7V6-F1
#
_entry.id   AF-A0A7C9D7V6-F1
#
_cell.length_a   1.000
_cell.length_b   1.000
_cell.length_c   1.000
_cell.angle_alpha   90.00
_cell.angle_beta   90.00
_cell.angle_gamma   90.00
#
_symmetry.space_group_name_H-M   'P 1'
#
loop_
_entity.id
_entity.type
_entity.pdbx_description
1 polymer ?
#
loop_
_entity_poly.entity_id
_entity_poly.type
_entity_poly.pdbx_seq_one_letter_code
_entity_poly.pdbx_strand_id
1 'polypeptide(L)'
;HPPSITMYFSNLNHALSLQPIFIFLAAILISQAKSQNMNLFREYIGAEFMNVKFSDVPINPNVQFDFILSFAIDYTTSSSSPTPTDGKFIIFPNPYRWQI
;
A
#
# COMPACT_ATOMS: atom_id res chain seq x y z
N HIS A 1 55.42 -20.21 -18.28
CA HIS A 1 56.01 -19.57 -17.09
C HIS A 1 54.96 -19.52 -16.00
N PRO A 2 55.20 -20.03 -14.77
CA PRO A 2 54.24 -19.90 -13.69
C PRO A 2 54.06 -18.43 -13.29
N PRO A 3 52.87 -18.02 -12.81
CA PRO A 3 52.65 -16.66 -12.33
C PRO A 3 53.59 -16.34 -11.16
N SER A 4 54.08 -15.11 -11.10
CA SER A 4 54.91 -14.65 -9.99
C SER A 4 54.09 -14.57 -8.70
N ILE A 5 54.76 -14.78 -7.55
CA ILE A 5 54.15 -14.72 -6.22
C ILE A 5 53.38 -13.40 -6.02
N THR A 6 53.88 -12.29 -6.57
CA THR A 6 53.21 -10.98 -6.54
C THR A 6 51.87 -10.96 -7.28
N MET A 7 51.73 -11.69 -8.39
CA MET A 7 50.44 -11.83 -9.09
C MET A 7 49.42 -12.63 -8.28
N TYR A 8 49.86 -13.63 -7.49
CA TYR A 8 48.96 -14.35 -6.60
C TYR A 8 48.44 -13.46 -5.46
N PHE A 9 49.32 -12.65 -4.86
CA PHE A 9 48.93 -11.70 -3.83
C PHE A 9 47.98 -10.61 -4.34
N SER A 10 48.20 -10.06 -5.53
CA SER A 10 47.28 -9.07 -6.11
C SER A 10 45.90 -9.67 -6.36
N ASN A 11 45.83 -10.88 -6.94
CA ASN A 11 44.57 -11.56 -7.21
C ASN A 11 43.79 -11.89 -5.93
N LEU A 12 44.48 -12.23 -4.84
CA LEU A 12 43.86 -12.48 -3.53
C LEU A 12 43.26 -11.20 -2.93
N ASN A 13 43.96 -10.07 -3.03
CA ASN A 13 43.48 -8.77 -2.54
C ASN A 13 42.29 -8.24 -3.35
N HIS A 14 42.28 -8.46 -4.67
CA HIS A 14 41.13 -8.13 -5.52
C HIS A 14 39.91 -9.01 -5.17
N ALA A 15 40.10 -10.30 -4.93
CA ALA A 15 39.04 -11.20 -4.51
C ALA A 15 38.44 -10.80 -3.15
N LEU A 16 39.26 -10.38 -2.19
CA LEU A 16 38.82 -9.91 -0.88
C LEU A 16 38.06 -8.57 -0.95
N SER A 17 38.40 -7.68 -1.90
CA SER A 17 37.68 -6.41 -2.08
C SER A 17 36.26 -6.54 -2.66
N LEU A 18 35.94 -7.66 -3.31
CA LEU A 18 34.64 -7.90 -3.96
C LEU A 18 33.62 -8.61 -3.05
N GLN A 19 34.06 -9.19 -1.92
CA GLN A 19 33.19 -9.83 -0.94
C GLN A 19 32.03 -8.98 -0.40
N PRO A 20 32.20 -7.70 0.00
CA PRO A 20 31.11 -6.92 0.59
C PRO A 20 30.00 -6.62 -0.41
N ILE A 21 30.34 -6.44 -1.70
CA ILE A 21 29.38 -6.23 -2.77
C ILE A 21 28.53 -7.48 -2.98
N PHE A 22 29.17 -8.65 -2.95
CA PHE A 22 28.47 -9.94 -3.07
C PHE A 22 27.51 -10.19 -1.91
N ILE A 23 27.92 -9.90 -0.67
CA ILE A 23 27.06 -10.01 0.52
C ILE A 23 25.89 -9.02 0.45
N PHE A 24 26.13 -7.79 -0.01
CA PHE A 24 25.08 -6.78 -0.16
C PHE A 24 24.06 -7.16 -1.24
N LEU A 25 24.51 -7.65 -2.40
CA LEU A 25 23.60 -8.17 -3.44
C LEU A 25 22.82 -9.40 -2.94
N ALA A 26 23.48 -10.32 -2.22
CA ALA A 26 22.80 -11.47 -1.63
C ALA A 26 21.73 -11.03 -0.60
N ALA A 27 22.02 -10.03 0.23
CA ALA A 27 21.06 -9.49 1.19
C ALA A 27 19.84 -8.84 0.51
N ILE A 28 20.04 -8.14 -0.63
CA ILE A 28 18.94 -7.60 -1.44
C ILE A 28 18.09 -8.73 -2.04
N LEU A 29 18.72 -9.79 -2.55
CA LEU A 29 18.01 -10.93 -3.15
C LEU A 29 17.26 -11.78 -2.11
N ILE A 30 17.73 -11.82 -0.86
CA ILE A 30 17.08 -12.50 0.28
C ILE A 30 15.97 -11.62 0.88
N SER A 31 16.04 -10.30 0.72
CA SER A 31 14.98 -9.35 1.10
C SER A 31 13.82 -9.40 0.10
N GLN A 32 13.30 -10.59 -0.17
CA GLN A 32 11.99 -10.73 -0.78
C GLN A 32 10.97 -10.36 0.27
N ALA A 33 10.36 -9.17 0.10
CA ALA A 33 9.14 -8.84 0.82
C ALA A 33 8.16 -9.99 0.57
N LYS A 34 7.91 -10.80 1.60
CA LYS A 34 6.87 -11.81 1.55
C LYS A 34 5.59 -11.01 1.38
N SER A 35 4.98 -11.07 0.20
CA SER A 35 3.58 -10.73 0.05
C SER A 35 2.85 -11.73 0.93
N GLN A 36 2.56 -11.32 2.16
CA GLN A 36 1.63 -12.04 3.00
C GLN A 36 0.33 -11.93 2.23
N ASN A 37 -0.06 -13.03 1.58
CA ASN A 37 -1.34 -13.17 0.90
C ASN A 37 -2.40 -13.17 2.01
N MET A 38 -2.64 -11.99 2.58
CA MET A 38 -3.68 -11.77 3.56
C MET A 38 -4.96 -11.82 2.77
N ASN A 39 -5.87 -12.68 3.21
CA ASN A 39 -7.23 -12.66 2.70
C ASN A 39 -7.74 -11.22 2.90
N LEU A 40 -7.79 -10.44 1.83
CA LEU A 40 -8.18 -9.04 1.86
C LEU A 40 -9.67 -8.97 1.59
N PHE A 41 -10.41 -8.39 2.53
CA PHE A 41 -11.82 -8.10 2.38
C PHE A 41 -12.02 -6.58 2.44
N ARG A 42 -12.84 -6.05 1.53
CA ARG A 42 -13.14 -4.61 1.45
C ARG A 42 -14.63 -4.40 1.33
N GLU A 43 -15.16 -3.53 2.18
CA GLU A 43 -16.59 -3.20 2.22
C GLU A 43 -16.82 -1.73 1.92
N TYR A 44 -17.68 -1.43 0.96
CA TYR A 44 -18.14 -0.06 0.73
C TYR A 44 -19.19 0.32 1.77
N ILE A 45 -19.06 1.50 2.39
CA ILE A 45 -20.03 2.01 3.39
C ILE A 45 -20.29 3.50 3.17
N GLY A 46 -21.51 3.93 3.47
CA GLY A 46 -21.91 5.35 3.47
C GLY A 46 -22.59 5.86 2.20
N ALA A 47 -22.70 5.05 1.13
CA ALA A 47 -23.32 5.50 -0.14
C ALA A 47 -24.84 5.67 -0.04
N GLU A 48 -25.50 4.75 0.66
CA GLU A 48 -26.95 4.73 0.78
C GLU A 48 -27.39 5.32 2.13
N PHE A 49 -28.51 6.05 2.14
CA PHE A 49 -29.08 6.73 3.31
C PHE A 49 -29.68 5.76 4.35
N MET A 50 -29.03 4.61 4.57
CA MET A 50 -29.49 3.52 5.43
C MET A 50 -28.92 3.56 6.85
N ASN A 51 -28.13 4.60 7.19
CA ASN A 51 -27.58 4.84 8.53
C ASN A 51 -26.84 3.61 9.13
N VAL A 52 -26.15 2.85 8.28
CA VAL A 52 -25.28 1.73 8.70
C VAL A 52 -24.01 2.31 9.31
N LYS A 53 -23.65 1.85 10.50
CA LYS A 53 -22.41 2.22 11.21
C LYS A 53 -21.34 1.17 11.01
N PHE A 54 -20.07 1.53 11.25
CA PHE A 54 -18.98 0.56 11.23
C PHE A 54 -19.20 -0.60 12.20
N SER A 55 -19.81 -0.35 13.36
CA SER A 55 -20.14 -1.37 14.37
C SER A 55 -21.18 -2.40 13.90
N ASP A 56 -21.95 -2.08 12.87
CA ASP A 56 -23.03 -2.94 12.39
C ASP A 56 -22.49 -4.00 11.40
N VAL A 57 -21.27 -3.82 10.89
CA VAL A 57 -20.65 -4.72 9.93
C VAL A 57 -19.86 -5.80 10.67
N PRO A 58 -20.18 -7.10 10.49
CA PRO A 58 -19.43 -8.18 11.11
C PRO A 58 -18.04 -8.30 10.47
N ILE A 59 -16.99 -8.27 11.29
CA ILE A 59 -15.59 -8.37 10.84
C ILE A 59 -15.04 -9.75 11.22
N ASN A 60 -14.54 -10.49 10.23
CA ASN A 60 -13.81 -11.72 10.47
C ASN A 60 -12.39 -11.37 10.95
N PRO A 61 -11.94 -11.81 12.14
CA PRO A 61 -10.61 -11.47 12.66
C PRO A 61 -9.45 -12.12 11.89
N ASN A 62 -9.75 -13.07 10.99
CA ASN A 62 -8.73 -13.80 10.20
C ASN A 62 -8.44 -13.17 8.83
N VAL A 63 -9.00 -11.99 8.54
CA VAL A 63 -8.79 -11.27 7.27
C VAL A 63 -8.27 -9.87 7.55
N GLN A 64 -7.52 -9.30 6.61
CA GLN A 64 -7.32 -7.86 6.58
C GLN A 64 -8.62 -7.23 6.06
N PHE A 65 -9.22 -6.36 6.88
CA PHE A 65 -10.50 -5.74 6.57
C PHE A 65 -10.31 -4.23 6.43
N ASP A 66 -10.60 -3.69 5.24
CA ASP A 66 -10.60 -2.24 5.01
C ASP A 66 -11.99 -1.75 4.61
N PHE A 67 -12.50 -0.71 5.29
CA PHE A 67 -13.68 0.01 4.82
C PHE A 67 -13.31 0.95 3.67
N ILE A 68 -14.19 1.06 2.68
CA ILE A 68 -14.14 2.09 1.63
C ILE A 68 -15.31 3.04 1.85
N LEU A 69 -15.00 4.29 2.21
CA LEU A 69 -16.01 5.34 2.36
C LEU A 69 -16.50 5.80 0.99
N SER A 70 -17.80 5.65 0.77
CA SER A 70 -18.49 6.09 -0.45
C SER A 70 -19.37 7.29 -0.14
N PHE A 71 -19.23 8.45 -0.79
CA PHE A 71 -18.19 8.84 -1.76
C PHE A 71 -17.63 10.23 -1.44
N ALA A 72 -16.39 10.45 -1.87
CA ALA A 72 -15.90 11.80 -2.11
C ALA A 72 -16.23 12.17 -3.57
N ILE A 73 -17.02 13.24 -3.77
CA ILE A 73 -17.43 13.69 -5.11
C ILE A 73 -17.03 15.15 -5.34
N ASP A 74 -16.67 15.52 -6.56
CA ASP A 74 -16.30 16.87 -6.96
C ASP A 74 -17.48 17.60 -7.63
N TYR A 75 -18.68 17.46 -7.06
CA TYR A 75 -19.91 18.12 -7.54
C TYR A 75 -20.56 18.95 -6.44
N THR A 76 -21.33 19.96 -6.84
CA THR A 76 -22.19 20.72 -5.92
C THR A 76 -23.31 19.83 -5.37
N THR A 77 -23.69 20.02 -4.10
CA THR A 77 -24.65 19.16 -3.37
C THR A 77 -25.99 19.79 -3.05
N SER A 78 -26.14 21.09 -3.29
CA SER A 78 -27.30 21.89 -2.89
C SER A 78 -28.30 22.17 -4.00
N SER A 79 -28.12 21.61 -5.20
CA SER A 79 -28.98 21.88 -6.36
C SER A 79 -29.62 20.61 -6.91
N SER A 80 -30.82 20.74 -7.49
CA SER A 80 -31.46 19.69 -8.31
C SER A 80 -30.67 19.36 -9.59
N SER A 81 -29.65 20.17 -9.88
CA SER A 81 -28.76 20.04 -11.04
C SER A 81 -27.33 20.26 -10.57
N PRO A 82 -26.66 19.22 -10.06
CA PRO A 82 -25.30 19.32 -9.56
C PRO A 82 -24.33 19.63 -10.71
N THR A 83 -23.30 20.42 -10.42
CA THR A 83 -22.29 20.85 -11.40
C THR A 83 -20.89 20.44 -10.93
N PRO A 84 -19.97 20.06 -11.84
CA PRO A 84 -18.59 19.78 -11.49
C PRO A 84 -17.92 20.97 -10.82
N THR A 85 -16.98 20.70 -9.92
CA THR A 85 -16.25 21.71 -9.12
C THR A 85 -14.76 21.73 -9.40
N ASP A 86 -14.33 21.05 -10.46
CA ASP A 86 -12.93 20.99 -10.91
C ASP A 86 -12.00 20.42 -9.83
N GLY A 87 -12.29 19.18 -9.40
CA GLY A 87 -11.45 18.45 -8.45
C GLY A 87 -11.59 18.87 -6.98
N LYS A 88 -12.58 19.71 -6.63
CA LYS A 88 -12.87 20.07 -5.23
C LYS A 88 -13.81 19.04 -4.59
N PHE A 89 -13.22 17.95 -4.13
CA PHE A 89 -13.97 16.85 -3.51
C PHE A 89 -14.61 17.24 -2.17
N ILE A 90 -15.85 16.79 -1.98
CA ILE A 90 -16.59 16.86 -0.72
C ILE A 90 -17.13 15.49 -0.33
N ILE A 91 -17.38 15.30 0.96
CA ILE A 91 -18.00 14.09 1.50
C ILE A 91 -19.48 14.10 1.10
N PHE A 92 -19.91 13.05 0.39
CA PHE A 92 -21.30 12.82 0.03
C PHE A 92 -21.71 11.39 0.38
N PRO A 93 -22.88 11.19 1.00
CA PRO A 93 -23.87 12.17 1.41
C PRO A 93 -23.42 13.05 2.60
N ASN A 94 -24.09 14.18 2.81
CA ASN A 94 -23.73 15.15 3.87
C ASN A 94 -23.58 14.46 5.25
N PRO A 95 -22.40 14.54 5.91
CA PRO A 95 -22.14 13.86 7.18
C PRO A 95 -22.96 14.42 8.34
N TYR A 96 -23.47 15.66 8.27
CA TYR A 96 -24.37 16.18 9.30
C TYR A 96 -25.77 15.56 9.26
N ARG A 97 -26.09 14.80 8.21
CA ARG A 97 -27.29 13.94 8.21
C ARG A 97 -27.02 12.55 8.78
N TRP A 98 -25.76 12.13 8.95
CA TRP A 98 -25.38 10.77 9.34
C TRP A 98 -24.15 10.80 10.26
N GLN A 99 -24.36 10.54 11.55
CA GLN A 99 -23.24 10.32 12.47
C GLN A 99 -22.61 8.96 12.14
N ILE A 100 -21.63 8.99 11.22
CA ILE A 100 -20.68 7.88 10.99
C ILE A 100 -19.86 7.63 12.26
#